data_AF-A0A969KWK7-F1
#
_entry.id   AF-A0A969KWK7-F1
#
_cell.length_a   1.000
_cell.length_b   1.000
_cell.length_c   1.000
_cell.angle_alpha   90.00
_cell.angle_beta   90.00
_cell.angle_gamma   90.00
#
_symmetry.space_group_name_H-M   'P 1'
#
loop_
_entity.id
_entity.type
_entity.pdbx_description
1 polymer ?
#
loop_
_entity_poly.entity_id
_entity_poly.type
_entity_poly.pdbx_seq_one_letter_code
_entity_poly.pdbx_strand_id
1 'polypeptide(L)'
;MLDQLRDDEIATLYARELVHIQSKDFAVLSLVTLASQLPFLVYWRVAEWGDRQSDRVLQSLARVVSAGGYALYWLLRWAGLGLSRWRIAASDRVACQITGNPNGLIRALLKSASGTAQDLQQTGYTAPLLESFALLTPLSPDLSLVWGNPGVALSSLPWEQHNPYRNWLLVNNSHLPMGDRLQSLSHYAQQWRLAAEVDLPVMSTLPAPRRQDFWLQLAPWLGIAFGGAIALGLWAVGAVADQMGWLSLNWMRGDRSLLWGWLWIGFGIGMVLRINRLFPDIPPSSRRSSAEVAALLADPRRLPVQGQPLQLQGTLVGRKGIANQLNQDWMLQTPTGLIRLRHVPSLATMGKLIPRSRRLGTHLHQPVTVVGWWRRGATPWVEIDRLQPQRGEAIEGGLPIITTIVAVGSALLGVWMIGQGG
;
A
#
# COMPACT_ATOMS: atom_id res chain seq x y z
N MET A 1 19.11 -18.57 -2.65
CA MET A 1 19.30 -17.59 -1.55
C MET A 1 20.42 -18.03 -0.61
N LEU A 2 20.39 -19.25 -0.06
CA LEU A 2 21.46 -19.76 0.79
C LEU A 2 22.82 -19.79 0.07
N ASP A 3 22.84 -20.11 -1.22
CA ASP A 3 24.08 -20.13 -2.02
C ASP A 3 24.70 -18.75 -2.28
N GLN A 4 23.98 -17.66 -1.99
CA GLN A 4 24.46 -16.28 -2.17
C GLN A 4 24.97 -15.64 -0.86
N LEU A 5 24.64 -16.25 0.27
CA LEU A 5 24.98 -15.76 1.60
C LEU A 5 26.26 -16.43 2.08
N ARG A 6 27.11 -15.64 2.75
CA ARG A 6 28.30 -16.17 3.44
C ARG A 6 27.92 -16.75 4.79
N ASP A 7 28.78 -17.60 5.35
CA ASP A 7 28.54 -18.26 6.63
C ASP A 7 28.22 -17.28 7.77
N ASP A 8 28.89 -16.13 7.80
CA ASP A 8 28.64 -15.08 8.79
C ASP A 8 27.27 -14.40 8.61
N GLU A 9 26.85 -14.21 7.35
CA GLU A 9 25.54 -13.67 6.98
C GLU A 9 24.42 -14.68 7.33
N ILE A 10 24.64 -15.97 7.06
CA ILE A 10 23.73 -17.05 7.45
C ILE A 10 23.61 -17.14 8.97
N ALA A 11 24.73 -17.09 9.70
CA ALA A 11 24.74 -17.12 11.16
C ALA A 11 23.90 -15.99 11.76
N THR A 12 23.95 -14.78 11.18
CA THR A 12 23.12 -13.65 11.64
C THR A 12 21.63 -13.86 11.39
N LEU A 13 21.23 -14.41 10.23
CA LEU A 13 19.84 -14.75 9.95
C LEU A 13 19.34 -15.88 10.85
N TYR A 14 20.18 -16.88 11.10
CA TYR A 14 19.85 -18.00 11.97
C TYR A 14 19.69 -17.56 13.42
N ALA A 15 20.63 -16.75 13.93
CA ALA A 15 20.52 -16.14 15.25
C ALA A 15 19.23 -15.34 15.40
N ARG A 16 18.85 -14.57 14.36
CA ARG A 16 17.58 -13.83 14.34
C ARG A 16 16.37 -14.73 14.46
N GLU A 17 16.34 -15.87 13.77
CA GLU A 17 15.23 -16.83 13.88
C GLU A 17 15.22 -17.56 15.24
N LEU A 18 16.38 -17.86 15.82
CA LEU A 18 16.47 -18.42 17.18
C LEU A 18 15.90 -17.49 18.25
N VAL A 19 16.10 -16.17 18.09
CA VAL A 19 15.53 -15.18 19.03
C VAL A 19 14.02 -15.34 19.11
N HIS A 20 13.34 -15.61 18.01
CA HIS A 20 11.88 -15.78 18.00
C HIS A 20 11.38 -16.99 18.79
N ILE A 21 12.21 -18.03 18.88
CA ILE A 21 11.93 -19.19 19.73
C ILE A 21 12.11 -18.78 21.20
N GLN A 22 13.16 -18.03 21.52
CA GLN A 22 13.43 -17.54 22.87
C GLN A 22 12.36 -16.56 23.37
N SER A 23 11.91 -15.62 22.54
CA SER A 23 10.90 -14.62 22.88
C SER A 23 9.47 -15.16 22.88
N LYS A 24 9.24 -16.42 22.47
CA LYS A 24 7.92 -17.08 22.36
C LYS A 24 6.89 -16.35 21.47
N ASP A 25 7.30 -15.31 20.78
CA ASP A 25 6.49 -14.55 19.83
C ASP A 25 6.23 -15.34 18.54
N PHE A 26 7.09 -16.32 18.22
CA PHE A 26 6.88 -17.27 17.14
C PHE A 26 5.52 -17.97 17.22
N ALA A 27 5.06 -18.36 18.41
CA ALA A 27 3.82 -19.13 18.56
C ALA A 27 2.59 -18.31 18.12
N VAL A 28 2.50 -17.07 18.59
CA VAL A 28 1.37 -16.18 18.28
C VAL A 28 1.34 -15.84 16.80
N LEU A 29 2.47 -15.43 16.23
CA LEU A 29 2.50 -15.03 14.83
C LEU A 29 2.34 -16.23 13.88
N SER A 30 2.82 -17.41 14.28
CA SER A 30 2.55 -18.66 13.55
C SER A 30 1.08 -19.02 13.58
N LEU A 31 0.40 -18.88 14.72
CA LEU A 31 -1.05 -19.11 14.82
C LEU A 31 -1.82 -18.14 13.92
N VAL A 32 -1.50 -16.85 13.94
CA VAL A 32 -2.12 -15.86 13.05
C VAL A 32 -1.87 -16.20 11.58
N THR A 33 -0.62 -16.57 11.24
CA THR A 33 -0.25 -16.94 9.86
C THR A 33 -0.99 -18.19 9.41
N LEU A 34 -1.09 -19.22 10.28
CA LEU A 34 -1.80 -20.46 10.04
C LEU A 34 -3.31 -20.22 9.84
N ALA A 35 -3.93 -19.46 10.74
CA ALA A 35 -5.34 -19.08 10.62
C ALA A 35 -5.61 -18.31 9.32
N SER A 36 -4.66 -17.48 8.88
CA SER A 36 -4.73 -16.75 7.61
C SER A 36 -4.50 -17.63 6.38
N GLN A 37 -3.90 -18.82 6.51
CA GLN A 37 -3.68 -19.70 5.35
C GLN A 37 -4.97 -20.30 4.79
N LEU A 38 -5.95 -20.64 5.64
CA LEU A 38 -7.22 -21.20 5.17
C LEU A 38 -7.94 -20.27 4.17
N PRO A 39 -8.22 -18.98 4.49
CA PRO A 39 -8.83 -18.07 3.53
C PRO A 39 -7.93 -17.77 2.33
N PHE A 40 -6.60 -17.76 2.50
CA PHE A 40 -5.67 -17.59 1.37
C PHE A 40 -5.71 -18.78 0.40
N LEU A 41 -5.77 -20.02 0.91
CA LEU A 41 -5.90 -21.22 0.10
C LEU A 41 -7.25 -21.24 -0.64
N VAL A 42 -8.34 -20.85 0.03
CA VAL A 42 -9.65 -20.68 -0.63
C VAL A 42 -9.53 -19.65 -1.76
N TYR A 43 -8.94 -18.48 -1.49
CA TYR A 43 -8.68 -17.46 -2.52
C TYR A 43 -7.96 -18.03 -3.73
N TRP A 44 -6.81 -18.68 -3.51
CA TRP A 44 -5.92 -19.13 -4.57
C TRP A 44 -6.52 -20.29 -5.37
N ARG A 45 -7.01 -21.33 -4.68
CA ARG A 45 -7.57 -22.53 -5.33
C ARG A 45 -8.86 -22.23 -6.08
N VAL A 46 -9.74 -21.39 -5.52
CA VAL A 46 -10.98 -21.00 -6.19
C VAL A 46 -10.69 -20.09 -7.38
N ALA A 47 -9.68 -19.21 -7.30
CA ALA A 47 -9.25 -18.42 -8.44
C ALA A 47 -8.77 -19.30 -9.61
N GLU A 48 -7.83 -20.21 -9.34
CA GLU A 48 -7.31 -21.14 -10.36
C GLU A 48 -8.41 -22.04 -10.95
N TRP A 49 -9.30 -22.55 -10.10
CA TRP A 49 -10.43 -23.35 -10.54
C TRP A 49 -11.39 -22.54 -11.42
N GLY A 50 -11.73 -21.31 -11.02
CA GLY A 50 -12.64 -20.44 -11.73
C GLY A 50 -12.11 -19.94 -13.08
N ASP A 51 -10.79 -19.79 -13.21
CA ASP A 51 -10.15 -19.45 -14.48
C ASP A 51 -10.23 -20.59 -15.52
N ARG A 52 -10.38 -21.84 -15.06
CA ARG A 52 -10.55 -23.03 -15.93
C ARG A 52 -12.01 -23.26 -16.36
N GLN A 53 -12.98 -22.63 -15.70
CA GLN A 53 -14.40 -22.82 -16.02
C GLN A 53 -14.82 -22.05 -17.28
N SER A 54 -15.61 -22.70 -18.14
CA SER A 54 -16.26 -22.08 -19.30
C SER A 54 -17.62 -21.46 -18.96
N ASP A 55 -18.31 -22.00 -17.95
CA ASP A 55 -19.60 -21.49 -17.48
C ASP A 55 -19.45 -20.13 -16.79
N ARG A 56 -20.21 -19.14 -17.26
CA ARG A 56 -20.20 -17.77 -16.74
C ARG A 56 -20.69 -17.68 -15.29
N VAL A 57 -21.64 -18.52 -14.89
CA VAL A 57 -22.21 -18.53 -13.54
C VAL A 57 -21.17 -19.06 -12.56
N LEU A 58 -20.57 -20.22 -12.86
CA LEU A 58 -19.50 -20.81 -12.03
C LEU A 58 -18.30 -19.87 -11.94
N GLN A 59 -17.92 -19.22 -13.05
CA GLN A 59 -16.84 -18.24 -13.04
C GLN A 59 -17.17 -17.01 -12.18
N SER A 60 -18.42 -16.52 -12.20
CA SER A 60 -18.85 -15.41 -11.36
C SER A 60 -18.85 -15.79 -9.88
N LEU A 61 -19.33 -16.98 -9.54
CA LEU A 61 -19.27 -17.53 -8.17
C LEU A 61 -17.82 -17.64 -7.69
N ALA A 62 -16.92 -18.17 -8.53
CA ALA A 62 -15.50 -18.26 -8.22
C ALA A 62 -14.88 -16.89 -7.91
N ARG A 63 -15.23 -15.85 -8.67
CA ARG A 63 -14.77 -14.47 -8.41
C ARG A 63 -15.21 -13.97 -7.04
N VAL A 64 -16.47 -14.13 -6.70
CA VAL A 64 -17.02 -13.66 -5.43
C VAL A 64 -16.38 -14.41 -4.25
N VAL A 65 -16.33 -15.74 -4.32
CA VAL A 65 -15.73 -16.58 -3.27
C VAL A 65 -14.23 -16.30 -3.13
N SER A 66 -13.50 -16.19 -4.24
CA SER A 66 -12.07 -15.86 -4.23
C SER A 66 -11.80 -14.46 -3.66
N ALA A 67 -12.61 -13.47 -4.02
CA ALA A 67 -12.52 -12.12 -3.45
C ALA A 67 -12.81 -12.12 -1.94
N GLY A 68 -13.83 -12.86 -1.50
CA GLY A 68 -14.17 -13.03 -0.08
C GLY A 68 -13.04 -13.68 0.70
N GLY A 69 -12.44 -14.75 0.16
CA GLY A 69 -11.26 -15.41 0.74
C GLY A 69 -10.09 -14.45 0.88
N TYR A 70 -9.80 -13.65 -0.16
CA TYR A 70 -8.69 -12.69 -0.11
C TYR A 70 -8.95 -11.55 0.89
N ALA A 71 -10.19 -11.06 0.98
CA ALA A 71 -10.58 -10.05 1.95
C ALA A 71 -10.46 -10.57 3.39
N LEU A 72 -10.91 -11.81 3.65
CA LEU A 72 -10.77 -12.45 4.95
C LEU A 72 -9.31 -12.71 5.32
N TYR A 73 -8.48 -13.14 4.36
CA TYR A 73 -7.02 -13.24 4.53
C TYR A 73 -6.43 -11.90 4.99
N TRP A 74 -6.77 -10.80 4.32
CA TRP A 74 -6.30 -9.47 4.70
C TRP A 74 -6.77 -9.05 6.10
N LEU A 75 -8.03 -9.33 6.45
CA LEU A 75 -8.59 -9.05 7.76
C LEU A 75 -7.84 -9.78 8.88
N LEU A 76 -7.58 -11.09 8.71
CA LEU A 76 -6.83 -11.87 9.69
C LEU A 76 -5.36 -11.44 9.76
N ARG A 77 -4.75 -11.14 8.60
CA ARG A 77 -3.37 -10.64 8.52
C ARG A 77 -3.16 -9.37 9.33
N TRP A 78 -4.16 -8.47 9.37
CA TRP A 78 -4.09 -7.23 10.13
C TRP A 78 -3.80 -7.43 11.62
N ALA A 79 -4.30 -8.52 12.23
CA ALA A 79 -4.03 -8.84 13.62
C ALA A 79 -2.53 -9.10 13.91
N GLY A 80 -1.76 -9.51 12.90
CA GLY A 80 -0.33 -9.81 13.02
C GLY A 80 0.63 -8.68 12.64
N LEU A 81 0.16 -7.60 11.99
CA LEU A 81 1.06 -6.59 11.39
C LEU A 81 1.90 -5.85 12.44
N GLY A 82 1.26 -5.39 13.53
CA GLY A 82 1.96 -4.68 14.61
C GLY A 82 2.99 -5.57 15.30
N LEU A 83 2.61 -6.82 15.60
CA LEU A 83 3.49 -7.79 16.23
C LEU A 83 4.68 -8.15 15.34
N SER A 84 4.46 -8.36 14.04
CA SER A 84 5.51 -8.65 13.06
C SER A 84 6.57 -7.55 13.05
N ARG A 85 6.16 -6.27 13.01
CA ARG A 85 7.07 -5.13 13.06
C ARG A 85 7.90 -5.12 14.36
N TRP A 86 7.24 -5.18 15.52
CA TRP A 86 7.94 -5.15 16.81
C TRP A 86 8.95 -6.30 16.96
N ARG A 87 8.54 -7.50 16.56
CA ARG A 87 9.35 -8.72 16.55
C ARG A 87 10.64 -8.57 15.73
N ILE A 88 10.55 -7.99 14.53
CA ILE A 88 11.72 -7.78 13.65
C ILE A 88 12.75 -6.85 14.29
N ALA A 89 12.30 -5.72 14.86
CA ALA A 89 13.22 -4.77 15.49
C ALA A 89 13.93 -5.39 16.71
N ALA A 90 13.21 -6.18 17.50
CA ALA A 90 13.77 -6.89 18.65
C ALA A 90 14.78 -7.96 18.22
N SER A 91 14.45 -8.78 17.22
CA SER A 91 15.33 -9.86 16.80
C SER A 91 16.58 -9.39 16.06
N ASP A 92 16.49 -8.32 15.28
CA ASP A 92 17.68 -7.71 14.65
C ASP A 92 18.72 -7.32 15.71
N ARG A 93 18.27 -6.65 16.80
CA ARG A 93 19.16 -6.25 17.89
C ARG A 93 19.81 -7.45 18.58
N VAL A 94 19.01 -8.42 18.99
CA VAL A 94 19.52 -9.58 19.76
C VAL A 94 20.40 -10.48 18.88
N ALA A 95 20.07 -10.65 17.59
CA ALA A 95 20.89 -11.39 16.64
C ALA A 95 22.28 -10.76 16.49
N CYS A 96 22.36 -9.43 16.43
CA CYS A 96 23.65 -8.73 16.43
C CYS A 96 24.41 -8.95 17.73
N GLN A 97 23.74 -8.92 18.88
CA GLN A 97 24.41 -9.13 20.18
C GLN A 97 24.99 -10.53 20.31
N ILE A 98 24.28 -11.54 19.79
CA ILE A 98 24.73 -12.93 19.80
C ILE A 98 25.90 -13.15 18.84
N THR A 99 25.82 -12.61 17.62
CA THR A 99 26.82 -12.86 16.57
C THR A 99 28.00 -11.90 16.59
N GLY A 100 27.85 -10.74 17.24
CA GLY A 100 28.80 -9.62 17.17
C GLY A 100 28.95 -9.02 15.77
N ASN A 101 28.08 -9.38 14.80
CA ASN A 101 28.24 -9.05 13.39
C ASN A 101 27.02 -8.31 12.81
N PRO A 102 26.84 -7.01 13.10
CA PRO A 102 25.73 -6.23 12.56
C PRO A 102 25.84 -6.04 11.03
N ASN A 103 27.06 -5.95 10.50
CA ASN A 103 27.29 -5.84 9.06
C ASN A 103 26.89 -7.12 8.30
N GLY A 104 27.12 -8.30 8.90
CA GLY A 104 26.66 -9.58 8.37
C GLY A 104 25.14 -9.59 8.19
N LEU A 105 24.39 -9.06 9.16
CA LEU A 105 22.94 -8.94 9.06
C LEU A 105 22.51 -7.93 7.98
N ILE A 106 23.19 -6.77 7.88
CA ILE A 106 22.93 -5.79 6.81
C ILE A 106 23.07 -6.45 5.43
N ARG A 107 24.20 -7.12 5.18
CA ARG A 107 24.47 -7.80 3.91
C ARG A 107 23.46 -8.90 3.64
N ALA A 108 23.11 -9.68 4.66
CA ALA A 108 22.12 -10.73 4.55
C ALA A 108 20.76 -10.18 4.11
N LEU A 109 20.30 -9.08 4.71
CA LEU A 109 19.03 -8.43 4.36
C LEU A 109 19.05 -7.85 2.93
N LEU A 110 20.12 -7.14 2.55
CA LEU A 110 20.23 -6.57 1.21
C LEU A 110 20.28 -7.67 0.13
N LYS A 111 21.08 -8.72 0.34
CA LYS A 111 21.11 -9.89 -0.57
C LYS A 111 19.77 -10.61 -0.63
N SER A 112 19.07 -10.74 0.50
CA SER A 112 17.72 -11.32 0.54
C SER A 112 16.74 -10.51 -0.31
N ALA A 113 16.75 -9.17 -0.17
CA ALA A 113 15.91 -8.27 -0.96
C ALA A 113 16.22 -8.38 -2.46
N SER A 114 17.50 -8.34 -2.84
CA SER A 114 17.93 -8.50 -4.23
C SER A 114 17.57 -9.88 -4.80
N GLY A 115 17.77 -10.95 -4.04
CA GLY A 115 17.42 -12.31 -4.46
C GLY A 115 15.91 -12.49 -4.66
N THR A 116 15.09 -11.95 -3.74
CA THR A 116 13.62 -11.95 -3.90
C THR A 116 13.20 -11.11 -5.11
N ALA A 117 13.80 -9.93 -5.31
CA ALA A 117 13.49 -9.10 -6.47
C ALA A 117 13.86 -9.75 -7.80
N GLN A 118 14.98 -10.46 -7.86
CA GLN A 118 15.40 -11.23 -9.03
C GLN A 118 14.42 -12.37 -9.32
N ASP A 119 13.99 -13.10 -8.29
CA ASP A 119 12.97 -14.14 -8.41
C ASP A 119 11.63 -13.57 -8.94
N LEU A 120 11.20 -12.43 -8.39
CA LEU A 120 10.00 -11.71 -8.87
C LEU A 120 10.13 -11.26 -10.32
N GLN A 121 11.31 -10.80 -10.75
CA GLN A 121 11.57 -10.40 -12.14
C GLN A 121 11.54 -11.59 -13.10
N GLN A 122 12.03 -12.75 -12.66
CA GLN A 122 12.05 -13.97 -13.47
C GLN A 122 10.68 -14.63 -13.56
N THR A 123 9.98 -14.77 -12.44
CA THR A 123 8.65 -15.37 -12.37
C THR A 123 7.56 -14.44 -12.91
N GLY A 124 7.75 -13.13 -12.75
CA GLY A 124 6.83 -12.09 -13.19
C GLY A 124 5.64 -11.86 -12.26
N TYR A 125 5.60 -12.50 -11.08
CA TYR A 125 4.56 -12.28 -10.07
C TYR A 125 5.05 -12.70 -8.69
N THR A 126 4.42 -12.18 -7.64
CA THR A 126 4.69 -12.57 -6.26
C THR A 126 4.23 -13.99 -6.00
N ALA A 127 5.17 -14.87 -5.65
CA ALA A 127 4.88 -16.26 -5.32
C ALA A 127 3.82 -16.34 -4.18
N PRO A 128 2.81 -17.23 -4.28
CA PRO A 128 1.71 -17.26 -3.31
C PRO A 128 2.17 -17.55 -1.89
N LEU A 129 3.16 -18.43 -1.74
CA LEU A 129 3.75 -18.75 -0.43
C LEU A 129 4.47 -17.54 0.17
N LEU A 130 5.17 -16.75 -0.66
CA LEU A 130 5.87 -15.57 -0.18
C LEU A 130 4.89 -14.48 0.27
N GLU A 131 3.76 -14.32 -0.43
CA GLU A 131 2.69 -13.40 0.00
C GLU A 131 2.02 -13.88 1.28
N SER A 132 1.60 -15.15 1.34
CA SER A 132 0.79 -15.67 2.43
C SER A 132 1.57 -15.86 3.74
N PHE A 133 2.88 -16.10 3.66
CA PHE A 133 3.77 -16.22 4.80
C PHE A 133 4.56 -14.94 5.11
N ALA A 134 4.24 -13.80 4.47
CA ALA A 134 4.99 -12.56 4.64
C ALA A 134 5.15 -12.11 6.10
N LEU A 135 4.23 -12.45 7.01
CA LEU A 135 4.36 -12.12 8.44
C LEU A 135 5.58 -12.79 9.11
N LEU A 136 6.01 -13.95 8.61
CA LEU A 136 7.08 -14.76 9.17
C LEU A 136 8.43 -14.54 8.49
N THR A 137 8.46 -13.94 7.29
CA THR A 137 9.68 -13.76 6.52
C THR A 137 10.54 -12.61 7.07
N PRO A 138 11.88 -12.64 6.88
CA PRO A 138 12.76 -11.51 7.21
C PRO A 138 12.37 -10.18 6.56
N LEU A 139 11.80 -10.28 5.35
CA LEU A 139 11.47 -9.16 4.46
C LEU A 139 10.17 -9.47 3.73
N SER A 140 9.36 -8.44 3.46
CA SER A 140 8.18 -8.57 2.62
C SER A 140 8.55 -8.54 1.13
N PRO A 141 7.71 -9.14 0.27
CA PRO A 141 7.79 -8.91 -1.18
C PRO A 141 7.83 -7.43 -1.53
N ASP A 142 7.00 -6.63 -0.86
CA ASP A 142 6.88 -5.19 -1.09
C ASP A 142 8.18 -4.43 -0.84
N LEU A 143 8.91 -4.77 0.23
CA LEU A 143 10.22 -4.16 0.49
C LEU A 143 11.24 -4.60 -0.56
N SER A 144 11.19 -5.85 -1.02
CA SER A 144 12.07 -6.35 -2.07
C SER A 144 11.83 -5.65 -3.41
N LEU A 145 10.64 -5.12 -3.69
CA LEU A 145 10.41 -4.29 -4.88
C LEU A 145 11.23 -2.99 -4.85
N VAL A 146 11.39 -2.38 -3.67
CA VAL A 146 12.16 -1.14 -3.49
C VAL A 146 13.65 -1.43 -3.32
N TRP A 147 13.96 -2.39 -2.46
CA TRP A 147 15.32 -2.74 -2.00
C TRP A 147 16.01 -3.80 -2.84
N GLY A 148 15.35 -4.29 -3.89
CA GLY A 148 15.91 -5.26 -4.83
C GLY A 148 17.14 -4.76 -5.57
N ASN A 149 17.22 -3.45 -5.81
CA ASN A 149 18.39 -2.77 -6.34
C ASN A 149 18.92 -1.77 -5.30
N PRO A 150 19.86 -2.17 -4.43
CA PRO A 150 20.37 -1.32 -3.34
C PRO A 150 20.85 0.05 -3.82
N GLY A 151 21.49 0.14 -5.00
CA GLY A 151 21.99 1.41 -5.54
C GLY A 151 20.89 2.45 -5.76
N VAL A 152 19.70 2.01 -6.21
CA VAL A 152 18.52 2.87 -6.32
C VAL A 152 17.82 2.98 -4.97
N ALA A 153 17.74 1.91 -4.20
CA ALA A 153 16.99 1.86 -2.94
C ALA A 153 17.55 2.77 -1.85
N LEU A 154 18.87 2.97 -1.81
CA LEU A 154 19.51 3.91 -0.89
C LEU A 154 19.00 5.34 -1.07
N SER A 155 18.54 5.71 -2.27
CA SER A 155 17.87 6.99 -2.51
C SER A 155 16.59 7.13 -1.68
N SER A 156 15.96 6.05 -1.23
CA SER A 156 14.73 6.10 -0.41
C SER A 156 14.95 6.40 1.08
N LEU A 157 16.20 6.28 1.56
CA LEU A 157 16.59 6.50 2.97
C LEU A 157 16.15 7.85 3.55
N PRO A 158 16.32 8.99 2.87
CA PRO A 158 15.90 10.28 3.37
C PRO A 158 14.43 10.30 3.80
N TRP A 159 13.56 9.70 2.97
CA TRP A 159 12.13 9.61 3.26
C TRP A 159 11.84 8.65 4.41
N GLU A 160 12.48 7.47 4.42
CA GLU A 160 12.25 6.46 5.47
C GLU A 160 12.70 6.95 6.85
N GLN A 161 13.76 7.76 6.94
CA GLN A 161 14.26 8.25 8.22
C GLN A 161 13.55 9.53 8.71
N HIS A 162 13.22 10.46 7.79
CA HIS A 162 12.83 11.83 8.18
C HIS A 162 11.34 12.12 8.05
N ASN A 163 10.56 11.32 7.32
CA ASN A 163 9.13 11.61 7.17
C ASN A 163 8.40 11.38 8.51
N PRO A 164 7.79 12.43 9.12
CA PRO A 164 7.13 12.31 10.43
C PRO A 164 5.86 11.46 10.38
N TYR A 165 5.28 11.28 9.19
CA TYR A 165 4.05 10.53 8.98
C TYR A 165 4.31 9.09 8.50
N ARG A 166 5.57 8.63 8.44
CA ARG A 166 5.91 7.29 7.94
C ARG A 166 5.20 6.17 8.71
N ASN A 167 5.10 6.28 10.03
CA ASN A 167 4.46 5.26 10.88
C ASN A 167 2.99 5.08 10.54
N TRP A 168 2.30 6.19 10.23
CA TRP A 168 0.93 6.16 9.72
C TRP A 168 0.83 5.45 8.36
N LEU A 169 1.78 5.71 7.46
CA LEU A 169 1.84 5.08 6.14
C LEU A 169 2.25 3.59 6.20
N LEU A 170 2.83 3.16 7.32
CA LEU A 170 3.29 1.79 7.56
C LEU A 170 2.23 0.87 8.15
N VAL A 171 1.06 1.37 8.57
CA VAL A 171 0.05 0.57 9.30
C VAL A 171 -0.28 -0.74 8.58
N ASN A 172 -0.36 -0.72 7.25
CA ASN A 172 -0.72 -1.87 6.40
C ASN A 172 0.47 -2.79 6.03
N ASN A 173 1.69 -2.46 6.48
CA ASN A 173 2.92 -3.19 6.15
C ASN A 173 3.32 -4.10 7.31
N SER A 174 3.76 -5.31 7.03
CA SER A 174 4.19 -6.28 8.04
C SER A 174 5.57 -5.96 8.61
N HIS A 175 6.41 -5.28 7.85
CA HIS A 175 7.82 -5.05 8.20
C HIS A 175 8.10 -3.59 8.50
N LEU A 176 9.16 -3.35 9.28
CA LEU A 176 9.74 -2.02 9.40
C LEU A 176 10.35 -1.59 8.07
N PRO A 177 10.44 -0.27 7.81
CA PRO A 177 11.25 0.26 6.73
C PRO A 177 12.67 -0.30 6.82
N MET A 178 13.25 -0.65 5.67
CA MET A 178 14.61 -1.17 5.64
C MET A 178 15.61 -0.11 6.11
N GLY A 179 15.39 1.17 5.83
CA GLY A 179 16.23 2.28 6.28
C GLY A 179 16.32 2.40 7.79
N ASP A 180 15.23 2.19 8.52
CA ASP A 180 15.22 2.19 10.00
C ASP A 180 16.05 1.01 10.54
N ARG A 181 15.98 -0.15 9.88
CA ARG A 181 16.77 -1.34 10.22
C ARG A 181 18.25 -1.11 9.95
N LEU A 182 18.61 -0.66 8.75
CA LEU A 182 20.00 -0.37 8.37
C LEU A 182 20.62 0.69 9.29
N GLN A 183 19.86 1.71 9.68
CA GLN A 183 20.31 2.73 10.63
C GLN A 183 20.62 2.15 12.00
N SER A 184 19.71 1.33 12.53
CA SER A 184 19.91 0.68 13.82
C SER A 184 21.13 -0.24 13.81
N LEU A 185 21.29 -1.04 12.75
CA LEU A 185 22.41 -1.97 12.59
C LEU A 185 23.74 -1.24 12.40
N SER A 186 23.77 -0.18 11.60
CA SER A 186 24.96 0.65 11.41
C SER A 186 25.36 1.34 12.71
N HIS A 187 24.39 1.77 13.52
CA HIS A 187 24.65 2.31 14.85
C HIS A 187 25.27 1.28 15.79
N TYR A 188 24.79 0.02 15.78
CA TYR A 188 25.43 -1.05 16.56
C TYR A 188 26.87 -1.32 16.10
N ALA A 189 27.12 -1.33 14.79
CA ALA A 189 28.49 -1.47 14.25
C ALA A 189 29.41 -0.38 14.80
N GLN A 190 28.97 0.88 14.73
CA GLN A 190 29.72 2.03 15.23
C GLN A 190 29.96 1.97 16.74
N GLN A 191 28.93 1.63 17.53
CA GLN A 191 29.05 1.48 18.99
C GLN A 191 30.06 0.39 19.37
N TRP A 192 30.12 -0.69 18.59
CA TRP A 192 31.06 -1.80 18.78
C TRP A 192 32.42 -1.57 18.12
N ARG A 193 32.68 -0.36 17.62
CA ARG A 193 33.94 0.03 16.98
C ARG A 193 34.27 -0.80 15.74
N LEU A 194 33.25 -1.29 15.05
CA LEU A 194 33.34 -1.93 13.74
C LEU A 194 33.15 -0.87 12.64
N ALA A 195 33.83 -1.04 11.51
CA ALA A 195 33.54 -0.23 10.32
C ALA A 195 32.12 -0.54 9.84
N ALA A 196 31.26 0.47 9.68
CA ALA A 196 29.88 0.26 9.24
C ALA A 196 29.83 -0.17 7.75
N GLU A 197 29.02 -1.18 7.43
CA GLU A 197 28.83 -1.64 6.04
C GLU A 197 28.23 -0.56 5.13
N VAL A 198 27.28 0.21 5.67
CA VAL A 198 26.60 1.28 4.96
C VAL A 198 26.88 2.57 5.72
N ASP A 199 27.57 3.50 5.07
CA ASP A 199 27.74 4.84 5.60
C ASP A 199 26.44 5.63 5.39
N LEU A 200 25.65 5.70 6.45
CA LEU A 200 24.38 6.41 6.42
C LEU A 200 24.65 7.89 6.73
N PRO A 201 24.15 8.82 5.89
CA PRO A 201 24.36 10.23 6.13
C PRO A 201 23.86 10.59 7.53
N VAL A 202 24.67 11.37 8.26
CA VAL A 202 24.31 11.90 9.58
C VAL A 202 22.95 12.58 9.50
N MET A 203 22.14 12.41 10.54
CA MET A 203 20.82 13.04 10.70
C MET A 203 20.93 14.55 10.45
N SER A 204 20.72 14.95 9.20
CA SER A 204 20.64 16.34 8.81
C SER A 204 19.18 16.75 8.95
N THR A 205 18.93 18.03 9.22
CA THR A 205 17.57 18.57 9.26
C THR A 205 17.01 18.58 7.84
N LEU A 206 16.63 17.41 7.33
CA LEU A 206 15.95 17.29 6.09
C LEU A 206 14.57 17.93 6.23
N PRO A 207 14.11 18.59 5.17
CA PRO A 207 12.89 19.36 5.24
C PRO A 207 11.67 18.45 5.36
N ALA A 208 10.79 18.76 6.30
CA ALA A 208 9.58 17.99 6.57
C ALA A 208 8.47 18.26 5.53
N PRO A 209 7.53 17.30 5.32
CA PRO A 209 6.29 17.55 4.59
C PRO A 209 5.51 18.72 5.20
N ARG A 210 4.80 19.49 4.37
CA ARG A 210 3.90 20.53 4.90
C ARG A 210 2.75 19.85 5.64
N ARG A 211 2.42 20.33 6.85
CA ARG A 211 1.30 19.78 7.63
C ARG A 211 -0.01 19.78 6.85
N GLN A 212 -0.24 20.82 6.03
CA GLN A 212 -1.39 20.92 5.14
C GLN A 212 -1.56 19.71 4.21
N ASP A 213 -0.45 19.14 3.71
CA ASP A 213 -0.51 17.98 2.82
C ASP A 213 -0.98 16.74 3.57
N PHE A 214 -0.57 16.58 4.84
CA PHE A 214 -1.07 15.50 5.67
C PHE A 214 -2.54 15.66 6.03
N TRP A 215 -2.99 16.88 6.35
CA TRP A 215 -4.42 17.16 6.56
C TRP A 215 -5.25 16.87 5.31
N LEU A 216 -4.75 17.23 4.11
CA LEU A 216 -5.39 16.88 2.84
C LEU A 216 -5.47 15.37 2.61
N GLN A 217 -4.45 14.61 3.03
CA GLN A 217 -4.50 13.15 2.97
C GLN A 217 -5.63 12.58 3.84
N LEU A 218 -5.85 13.17 5.01
CA LEU A 218 -6.90 12.80 5.96
C LEU A 218 -8.26 13.50 5.71
N ALA A 219 -8.35 14.37 4.70
CA ALA A 219 -9.50 15.23 4.47
C ALA A 219 -10.87 14.51 4.48
N PRO A 220 -11.05 13.31 3.91
CA PRO A 220 -12.35 12.61 3.98
C PRO A 220 -12.75 12.25 5.42
N TRP A 221 -11.80 11.84 6.26
CA TRP A 221 -12.07 11.49 7.66
C TRP A 221 -12.29 12.73 8.52
N LEU A 222 -11.53 13.79 8.28
CA LEU A 222 -11.74 15.10 8.93
C LEU A 222 -13.09 15.69 8.52
N GLY A 223 -13.48 15.51 7.26
CA GLY A 223 -14.78 15.89 6.74
C GLY A 223 -15.92 15.18 7.49
N ILE A 224 -15.82 13.87 7.70
CA ILE A 224 -16.78 13.11 8.53
C ILE A 224 -16.84 13.70 9.94
N ALA A 225 -15.69 13.93 10.59
CA ALA A 225 -15.66 14.49 11.94
C ALA A 225 -16.30 15.88 12.01
N PHE A 226 -16.03 16.76 11.04
CA PHE A 226 -16.61 18.09 10.95
C PHE A 226 -18.11 18.05 10.66
N GLY A 227 -18.55 17.16 9.77
CA GLY A 227 -19.98 16.91 9.52
C GLY A 227 -20.70 16.42 10.78
N GLY A 228 -20.11 15.49 11.52
CA GLY A 228 -20.64 15.06 12.81
C GLY A 228 -20.75 16.20 13.83
N ALA A 229 -19.75 17.08 13.90
CA ALA A 229 -19.79 18.25 14.77
C ALA A 229 -20.93 19.22 14.38
N ILE A 230 -21.17 19.43 13.08
CA ILE A 230 -22.31 20.23 12.60
C ILE A 230 -23.64 19.59 13.01
N ALA A 231 -23.81 18.28 12.80
CA ALA A 231 -25.02 17.58 13.19
C ALA A 231 -25.31 17.69 14.70
N LEU A 232 -24.29 17.52 15.54
CA LEU A 232 -24.41 17.70 16.99
C LEU A 232 -24.78 19.15 17.36
N GLY A 233 -24.23 20.14 16.65
CA GLY A 233 -24.61 21.54 16.79
C GLY A 233 -26.09 21.79 16.46
N LEU A 234 -26.59 21.20 15.36
CA LEU A 234 -28.00 21.30 14.97
C LEU A 234 -28.93 20.60 15.97
N TRP A 235 -28.52 19.46 16.51
CA TRP A 235 -29.25 18.80 17.60
C TRP A 235 -29.34 19.68 18.85
N ALA A 236 -28.26 20.36 19.22
CA ALA A 236 -28.26 21.29 20.34
C ALA A 236 -29.20 22.48 20.09
N VAL A 237 -29.20 23.03 18.88
CA VAL A 237 -30.17 24.08 18.47
C VAL A 237 -31.60 23.56 18.58
N GLY A 238 -31.89 22.37 18.07
CA GLY A 238 -33.20 21.74 18.20
C GLY A 238 -33.62 21.52 19.65
N ALA A 239 -32.69 21.11 20.52
CA ALA A 239 -32.96 20.92 21.95
C ALA A 239 -33.27 22.23 22.68
N VAL A 240 -32.64 23.34 22.29
CA VAL A 240 -32.94 24.68 22.83
C VAL A 240 -34.27 25.19 22.29
N ALA A 241 -34.53 25.03 20.99
CA ALA A 241 -35.78 25.41 20.36
C ALA A 241 -36.98 24.68 20.97
N ASP A 242 -36.85 23.38 21.24
CA ASP A 242 -37.86 22.58 21.91
C ASP A 242 -38.15 23.09 23.34
N GLN A 243 -37.10 23.45 24.10
CA GLN A 243 -37.25 24.08 25.43
C GLN A 243 -37.93 25.46 25.37
N MET A 244 -37.69 26.23 24.30
CA MET A 244 -38.28 27.56 24.08
C MET A 244 -39.67 27.51 23.41
N GLY A 245 -40.18 26.32 23.07
CA GLY A 245 -41.49 26.15 22.41
C GLY A 245 -41.51 26.50 20.91
N TRP A 246 -40.36 26.54 20.23
CA TRP A 246 -40.26 26.87 18.81
C TRP A 246 -40.54 25.65 17.93
N LEU A 247 -41.80 25.50 17.53
CA LEU A 247 -42.28 24.37 16.72
C LEU A 247 -41.59 24.21 15.35
N SER A 248 -40.99 25.26 14.78
CA SER A 248 -40.32 25.17 13.48
C SER A 248 -38.94 24.53 13.53
N LEU A 249 -38.31 24.45 14.71
CA LEU A 249 -36.93 24.02 14.89
C LEU A 249 -36.79 22.81 15.83
N ASN A 250 -37.86 22.38 16.48
CA ASN A 250 -37.85 21.23 17.40
C ASN A 250 -37.50 19.91 16.71
N TRP A 251 -37.86 19.74 15.43
CA TRP A 251 -37.59 18.54 14.63
C TRP A 251 -36.09 18.21 14.55
N MET A 252 -35.21 19.23 14.67
CA MET A 252 -33.77 19.02 14.63
C MET A 252 -33.25 18.24 15.83
N ARG A 253 -34.02 18.16 16.94
CA ARG A 253 -33.58 17.51 18.17
C ARG A 253 -33.50 15.99 17.98
N GLY A 254 -32.29 15.46 17.89
CA GLY A 254 -32.04 14.02 17.84
C GLY A 254 -32.42 13.36 16.51
N ASP A 255 -32.69 14.15 15.47
CA ASP A 255 -33.01 13.62 14.15
C ASP A 255 -31.79 12.91 13.53
N ARG A 256 -31.99 11.65 13.15
CA ARG A 256 -30.92 10.79 12.60
C ARG A 256 -30.55 11.18 11.18
N SER A 257 -31.46 11.80 10.44
CA SER A 257 -31.21 12.21 9.06
C SER A 257 -30.15 13.31 9.02
N LEU A 258 -30.20 14.26 9.97
CA LEU A 258 -29.19 15.30 10.14
C LEU A 258 -27.82 14.70 10.42
N LEU A 259 -27.74 13.71 11.31
CA LEU A 259 -26.47 13.04 11.62
C LEU A 259 -25.90 12.36 10.38
N TRP A 260 -26.63 11.41 9.80
CA TRP A 260 -26.12 10.65 8.65
C TRP A 260 -25.88 11.55 7.44
N GLY A 261 -26.76 12.52 7.20
CA GLY A 261 -26.64 13.47 6.11
C GLY A 261 -25.37 14.30 6.18
N TRP A 262 -25.09 14.91 7.34
CA TRP A 262 -23.87 15.70 7.51
C TRP A 262 -22.58 14.87 7.52
N LEU A 263 -22.61 13.62 8.02
CA LEU A 263 -21.45 12.72 7.90
C LEU A 263 -21.10 12.45 6.43
N TRP A 264 -22.10 12.16 5.58
CA TRP A 264 -21.92 11.92 4.15
C TRP A 264 -21.51 13.18 3.38
N ILE A 265 -22.11 14.34 3.68
CA ILE A 265 -21.71 15.63 3.11
C ILE A 265 -20.26 15.95 3.48
N GLY A 266 -19.90 15.78 4.75
CA GLY A 266 -18.55 15.99 5.25
C GLY A 266 -17.53 15.10 4.53
N PHE A 267 -17.81 13.81 4.39
CA PHE A 267 -16.98 12.89 3.60
C PHE A 267 -16.81 13.35 2.15
N GLY A 268 -17.92 13.72 1.48
CA GLY A 268 -17.92 14.18 0.10
C GLY A 268 -17.06 15.42 -0.11
N ILE A 269 -17.23 16.45 0.73
CA ILE A 269 -16.41 17.66 0.71
C ILE A 269 -14.93 17.32 0.94
N GLY A 270 -14.63 16.51 1.95
CA GLY A 270 -13.27 16.07 2.24
C GLY A 270 -12.59 15.33 1.07
N MET A 271 -13.36 14.55 0.31
CA MET A 271 -12.90 13.92 -0.93
C MET A 271 -12.60 14.96 -2.01
N VAL A 272 -13.52 15.91 -2.27
CA VAL A 272 -13.33 16.96 -3.28
C VAL A 272 -12.06 17.77 -3.02
N LEU A 273 -11.82 18.16 -1.77
CA LEU A 273 -10.67 19.00 -1.39
C LEU A 273 -9.31 18.39 -1.76
N ARG A 274 -9.21 17.06 -1.83
CA ARG A 274 -7.95 16.38 -2.16
C ARG A 274 -7.82 15.96 -3.64
N ILE A 275 -8.89 15.94 -4.43
CA ILE A 275 -8.89 15.38 -5.79
C ILE A 275 -7.82 16.00 -6.68
N ASN A 276 -7.73 17.34 -6.74
CA ASN A 276 -6.78 18.02 -7.63
C ASN A 276 -5.31 17.80 -7.23
N ARG A 277 -5.04 17.65 -5.92
CA ARG A 277 -3.70 17.30 -5.43
C ARG A 277 -3.38 15.82 -5.67
N LEU A 278 -4.41 14.97 -5.56
CA LEU A 278 -4.30 13.55 -5.80
C LEU A 278 -4.06 13.29 -7.29
N PHE A 279 -4.81 13.92 -8.19
CA PHE A 279 -4.73 13.72 -9.64
C PHE A 279 -4.45 15.05 -10.35
N PRO A 280 -3.22 15.60 -10.23
CA PRO A 280 -2.86 16.77 -11.02
C PRO A 280 -2.78 16.40 -12.50
N ASP A 281 -2.99 17.39 -13.37
CA ASP A 281 -2.90 17.18 -14.82
C ASP A 281 -1.54 16.60 -15.21
N ILE A 282 -1.56 15.67 -16.18
CA ILE A 282 -0.36 15.00 -16.67
C ILE A 282 0.11 15.71 -17.95
N PRO A 283 1.13 16.58 -17.89
CA PRO A 283 1.65 17.20 -19.09
C PRO A 283 2.34 16.18 -20.00
N PRO A 284 2.31 16.35 -21.34
CA PRO A 284 2.94 15.44 -22.29
C PRO A 284 4.47 15.35 -22.13
N SER A 285 5.10 16.32 -21.46
CA SER A 285 6.52 16.34 -21.10
C SER A 285 6.87 15.50 -19.86
N SER A 286 5.91 14.79 -19.25
CA SER A 286 6.14 13.99 -18.02
C SER A 286 6.96 12.71 -18.21
N ARG A 287 7.64 12.55 -19.36
CA ARG A 287 8.55 11.42 -19.60
C ARG A 287 9.68 11.48 -18.63
N ARG A 288 9.82 10.42 -17.82
CA ARG A 288 10.86 10.34 -16.81
C ARG A 288 11.85 9.24 -17.15
N SER A 289 13.13 9.56 -17.05
CA SER A 289 14.19 8.56 -17.07
C SER A 289 14.19 7.72 -15.79
N SER A 290 14.86 6.58 -15.81
CA SER A 290 15.04 5.74 -14.62
C SER A 290 15.81 6.45 -13.49
N ALA A 291 16.76 7.33 -13.83
CA ALA A 291 17.47 8.18 -12.86
C ALA A 291 16.51 9.15 -12.14
N GLU A 292 15.49 9.65 -12.83
CA GLU A 292 14.48 10.51 -12.22
C GLU A 292 13.54 9.75 -11.27
N VAL A 293 13.38 8.43 -11.43
CA VAL A 293 12.63 7.61 -10.47
C VAL A 293 13.36 7.51 -9.14
N ALA A 294 14.70 7.40 -9.14
CA ALA A 294 15.49 7.48 -7.92
C ALA A 294 15.33 8.84 -7.22
N ALA A 295 15.29 9.94 -7.99
CA ALA A 295 15.01 11.26 -7.44
C ALA A 295 13.60 11.36 -6.80
N LEU A 296 12.60 10.65 -7.35
CA LEU A 296 11.25 10.57 -6.77
C LEU A 296 11.22 9.80 -5.43
N LEU A 297 12.11 8.83 -5.24
CA LEU A 297 12.26 8.09 -3.99
C LEU A 297 12.93 8.93 -2.89
N ALA A 298 13.84 9.83 -3.30
CA ALA A 298 14.67 10.62 -2.41
C ALA A 298 13.98 11.78 -1.71
N ASP A 299 12.87 12.28 -2.22
CA ASP A 299 12.23 13.46 -1.63
C ASP A 299 11.50 13.12 -0.30
N PRO A 300 12.00 13.57 0.87
CA PRO A 300 11.45 13.21 2.18
C PRO A 300 10.09 13.86 2.45
N ARG A 301 9.72 14.91 1.70
CA ARG A 301 8.50 15.70 1.90
C ARG A 301 7.26 15.04 1.30
N ARG A 302 7.43 13.96 0.54
CA ARG A 302 6.34 13.40 -0.27
C ARG A 302 5.37 12.58 0.56
N LEU A 303 4.09 12.77 0.26
CA LEU A 303 2.98 11.99 0.78
C LEU A 303 2.16 11.44 -0.40
N PRO A 304 1.41 10.33 -0.22
CA PRO A 304 0.61 9.75 -1.30
C PRO A 304 -0.41 10.70 -1.93
N VAL A 305 -0.91 11.67 -1.15
CA VAL A 305 -1.87 12.67 -1.64
C VAL A 305 -1.28 13.58 -2.71
N GLN A 306 0.05 13.73 -2.77
CA GLN A 306 0.73 14.51 -3.80
C GLN A 306 1.05 13.60 -4.98
N GLY A 307 0.09 13.43 -5.89
CA GLY A 307 0.34 12.66 -7.11
C GLY A 307 1.42 13.33 -7.94
N GLN A 308 2.43 12.60 -8.39
CA GLN A 308 3.41 13.15 -9.32
C GLN A 308 3.20 12.56 -10.70
N PRO A 309 2.84 13.38 -11.70
CA PRO A 309 2.65 12.89 -13.06
C PRO A 309 3.96 12.31 -13.58
N LEU A 310 3.88 11.11 -14.14
CA LEU A 310 5.00 10.47 -14.80
C LEU A 310 4.54 9.63 -16.00
N GLN A 311 5.49 9.40 -16.89
CA GLN A 311 5.40 8.41 -17.95
C GLN A 311 6.63 7.51 -17.89
N LEU A 312 6.40 6.20 -17.75
CA LEU A 312 7.42 5.17 -17.63
C LEU A 312 7.24 4.09 -18.69
N GLN A 313 8.34 3.52 -19.15
CA GLN A 313 8.35 2.40 -20.09
C GLN A 313 8.93 1.16 -19.40
N GLY A 314 8.35 0.01 -19.70
CA GLY A 314 8.82 -1.26 -19.15
C GLY A 314 7.95 -2.43 -19.60
N THR A 315 8.24 -3.61 -19.08
CA THR A 315 7.45 -4.81 -19.37
C THR A 315 6.39 -4.99 -18.30
N LEU A 316 5.12 -5.16 -18.70
CA LEU A 316 4.03 -5.42 -17.76
C LEU A 316 4.14 -6.86 -17.23
N VAL A 317 4.21 -7.02 -15.92
CA VAL A 317 4.22 -8.33 -15.26
C VAL A 317 3.18 -8.36 -14.15
N GLY A 318 2.76 -9.56 -13.76
CA GLY A 318 1.76 -9.77 -12.71
C GLY A 318 0.94 -11.03 -12.89
N ARG A 319 0.07 -11.30 -11.91
CA ARG A 319 -0.83 -12.46 -11.91
C ARG A 319 -1.91 -12.36 -12.98
N LYS A 320 -2.37 -13.51 -13.47
CA LYS A 320 -3.45 -13.65 -14.45
C LYS A 320 -4.79 -13.93 -13.77
N GLY A 321 -5.87 -13.66 -14.50
CA GLY A 321 -7.20 -14.19 -14.20
C GLY A 321 -7.83 -13.70 -12.90
N ILE A 322 -8.61 -14.56 -12.26
CA ILE A 322 -9.35 -14.25 -11.02
C ILE A 322 -8.39 -13.93 -9.87
N ALA A 323 -7.20 -14.56 -9.86
CA ALA A 323 -6.22 -14.35 -8.81
C ALA A 323 -5.72 -12.90 -8.70
N ASN A 324 -5.82 -12.11 -9.77
CA ASN A 324 -5.41 -10.69 -9.79
C ASN A 324 -6.59 -9.70 -9.87
N GLN A 325 -7.82 -10.14 -9.62
CA GLN A 325 -9.02 -9.31 -9.83
C GLN A 325 -9.13 -8.09 -8.90
N LEU A 326 -8.39 -8.07 -7.79
CA LEU A 326 -8.37 -6.98 -6.81
C LEU A 326 -7.08 -6.14 -6.90
N ASN A 327 -6.34 -6.24 -8.03
CA ASN A 327 -5.05 -5.56 -8.24
C ASN A 327 -3.98 -5.97 -7.23
N GLN A 328 -3.90 -7.26 -6.93
CA GLN A 328 -2.94 -7.81 -5.99
C GLN A 328 -1.50 -7.52 -6.44
N ASP A 329 -1.20 -7.70 -7.72
CA ASP A 329 0.19 -7.97 -8.14
C ASP A 329 0.56 -7.43 -9.52
N TRP A 330 0.00 -6.29 -9.94
CA TRP A 330 0.46 -5.62 -11.16
C TRP A 330 1.79 -4.91 -10.93
N MET A 331 2.76 -5.13 -11.81
CA MET A 331 4.10 -4.55 -11.72
C MET A 331 4.63 -4.16 -13.10
N LEU A 332 5.50 -3.16 -13.13
CA LEU A 332 6.26 -2.76 -14.30
C LEU A 332 7.72 -3.14 -14.09
N GLN A 333 8.25 -4.00 -14.95
CA GLN A 333 9.68 -4.31 -14.99
C GLN A 333 10.41 -3.24 -15.79
N THR A 334 11.24 -2.49 -15.10
CA THR A 334 12.09 -1.43 -15.66
C THR A 334 13.57 -1.85 -15.55
N PRO A 335 14.50 -1.19 -16.28
CA PRO A 335 15.93 -1.48 -16.15
C PRO A 335 16.48 -1.31 -14.72
N THR A 336 15.84 -0.46 -13.91
CA THR A 336 16.24 -0.18 -12.53
C THR A 336 15.62 -1.10 -11.48
N GLY A 337 14.58 -1.86 -11.84
CA GLY A 337 13.85 -2.72 -10.91
C GLY A 337 12.36 -2.84 -11.23
N LEU A 338 11.63 -3.49 -10.32
CA LEU A 338 10.18 -3.65 -10.42
C LEU A 338 9.47 -2.49 -9.72
N ILE A 339 8.43 -1.95 -10.35
CA ILE A 339 7.60 -0.89 -9.78
C ILE A 339 6.17 -1.40 -9.68
N ARG A 340 5.56 -1.29 -8.48
CA ARG A 340 4.16 -1.70 -8.29
C ARG A 340 3.22 -0.77 -9.05
N LEU A 341 2.24 -1.36 -9.72
CA LEU A 341 1.19 -0.66 -10.45
C LEU A 341 -0.16 -0.86 -9.76
N ARG A 342 -1.01 0.16 -9.82
CA ARG A 342 -2.42 0.06 -9.45
C ARG A 342 -3.27 0.54 -10.62
N HIS A 343 -4.27 -0.26 -10.97
CA HIS A 343 -5.23 0.09 -12.01
C HIS A 343 -6.64 0.02 -11.45
N VAL A 344 -7.42 1.07 -11.67
CA VAL A 344 -8.87 0.99 -11.48
C VAL A 344 -9.49 1.24 -12.85
N PRO A 345 -10.34 0.34 -13.36
CA PRO A 345 -10.90 0.48 -14.70
C PRO A 345 -11.78 1.73 -14.83
N SER A 346 -11.77 2.35 -16.01
CA SER A 346 -12.69 3.44 -16.38
C SER A 346 -14.16 3.04 -16.27
N LEU A 347 -15.04 4.01 -16.01
CA LEU A 347 -16.49 3.78 -15.95
C LEU A 347 -17.02 3.19 -17.28
N ALA A 348 -16.49 3.64 -18.42
CA ALA A 348 -16.81 3.14 -19.75
C ALA A 348 -16.43 1.65 -19.95
N THR A 349 -15.42 1.18 -19.22
CA THR A 349 -14.99 -0.22 -19.23
C THR A 349 -15.56 -1.06 -18.10
N MET A 350 -16.09 -0.44 -17.03
CA MET A 350 -16.78 -1.13 -15.93
C MET A 350 -18.10 -1.80 -16.35
N GLY A 351 -18.82 -1.21 -17.31
CA GLY A 351 -20.08 -1.77 -17.84
C GLY A 351 -19.90 -2.86 -18.91
N LYS A 352 -18.68 -3.07 -19.42
CA LYS A 352 -18.40 -4.12 -20.42
C LYS A 352 -18.21 -5.46 -19.70
N LEU A 353 -18.91 -6.51 -20.12
CA LEU A 353 -18.93 -7.87 -19.54
C LEU A 353 -17.56 -8.60 -19.47
N ILE A 354 -16.46 -7.95 -19.88
CA ILE A 354 -15.11 -8.51 -19.81
C ILE A 354 -14.53 -8.17 -18.42
N PRO A 355 -14.20 -9.18 -17.59
CA PRO A 355 -13.76 -8.96 -16.21
C PRO A 355 -12.47 -8.14 -16.10
N ARG A 356 -12.39 -7.34 -15.03
CA ARG A 356 -11.39 -6.27 -14.76
C ARG A 356 -9.93 -6.70 -14.94
N SER A 357 -9.54 -7.86 -14.42
CA SER A 357 -8.15 -8.37 -14.52
C SER A 357 -7.78 -8.94 -15.89
N ARG A 358 -8.77 -9.29 -16.73
CA ARG A 358 -8.54 -9.99 -17.99
C ARG A 358 -7.95 -9.08 -19.06
N ARG A 359 -8.24 -7.78 -19.02
CA ARG A 359 -7.72 -6.80 -20.00
C ARG A 359 -6.25 -6.45 -19.79
N LEU A 360 -5.82 -6.22 -18.56
CA LEU A 360 -4.39 -6.05 -18.28
C LEU A 360 -3.65 -7.38 -18.48
N GLY A 361 -4.31 -8.49 -18.15
CA GLY A 361 -3.77 -9.83 -18.33
C GLY A 361 -3.41 -10.20 -19.78
N THR A 362 -4.06 -9.59 -20.79
CA THR A 362 -3.72 -9.85 -22.21
C THR A 362 -2.39 -9.24 -22.63
N HIS A 363 -1.89 -8.25 -21.90
CA HIS A 363 -0.63 -7.55 -22.20
C HIS A 363 0.53 -7.95 -21.28
N LEU A 364 0.37 -9.05 -20.54
CA LEU A 364 1.44 -9.57 -19.70
C LEU A 364 2.65 -10.01 -20.52
N HIS A 365 3.83 -9.71 -19.99
CA HIS A 365 5.14 -9.89 -20.62
C HIS A 365 5.32 -9.12 -21.92
N GLN A 366 4.50 -8.09 -22.17
CA GLN A 366 4.66 -7.18 -23.30
C GLN A 366 5.26 -5.84 -22.84
N PRO A 367 6.04 -5.17 -23.70
CA PRO A 367 6.48 -3.81 -23.45
C PRO A 367 5.29 -2.85 -23.52
N VAL A 368 5.15 -2.04 -22.48
CA VAL A 368 4.07 -1.06 -22.31
C VAL A 368 4.65 0.28 -21.88
N THR A 369 3.94 1.34 -22.25
CA THR A 369 4.16 2.68 -21.70
C THR A 369 3.05 2.99 -20.71
N VAL A 370 3.41 3.17 -19.45
CA VAL A 370 2.50 3.52 -18.36
C VAL A 370 2.54 5.03 -18.14
N VAL A 371 1.38 5.66 -18.21
CA VAL A 371 1.16 7.07 -17.88
C VAL A 371 0.27 7.11 -16.63
N GLY A 372 0.64 7.95 -15.66
CA GLY A 372 -0.12 8.06 -14.43
C GLY A 372 0.57 8.86 -13.34
N TRP A 373 0.26 8.54 -12.10
CA TRP A 373 0.77 9.27 -10.93
C TRP A 373 1.60 8.38 -10.02
N TRP A 374 2.84 8.79 -9.77
CA TRP A 374 3.66 8.24 -8.71
C TRP A 374 3.09 8.59 -7.34
N ARG A 375 3.06 7.60 -6.46
CA ARG A 375 2.61 7.70 -5.07
C ARG A 375 3.74 7.28 -4.14
N ARG A 376 4.18 8.20 -3.29
CA ARG A 376 5.14 7.88 -2.23
C ARG A 376 4.40 7.50 -0.94
N GLY A 377 4.13 6.20 -0.77
CA GLY A 377 3.82 5.59 0.52
C GLY A 377 5.03 4.81 1.07
N ALA A 378 4.82 3.98 2.10
CA ALA A 378 5.84 3.06 2.59
C ALA A 378 6.41 2.19 1.46
N THR A 379 5.51 1.51 0.74
CA THR A 379 5.79 0.94 -0.58
C THR A 379 5.31 1.92 -1.63
N PRO A 380 6.17 2.42 -2.53
CA PRO A 380 5.77 3.31 -3.62
C PRO A 380 5.03 2.53 -4.71
N TRP A 381 4.11 3.20 -5.40
CA TRP A 381 3.40 2.63 -6.56
C TRP A 381 3.07 3.69 -7.60
N VAL A 382 2.76 3.24 -8.80
CA VAL A 382 2.20 4.08 -9.87
C VAL A 382 0.72 3.77 -10.01
N GLU A 383 -0.10 4.81 -9.89
CA GLU A 383 -1.51 4.75 -10.23
C GLU A 383 -1.67 4.97 -11.73
N ILE A 384 -2.23 4.00 -12.45
CA ILE A 384 -2.35 4.03 -13.91
C ILE A 384 -3.52 4.94 -14.31
N ASP A 385 -3.20 5.98 -15.09
CA ASP A 385 -4.18 6.77 -15.84
C ASP A 385 -4.40 6.18 -17.25
N ARG A 386 -3.30 5.83 -17.92
CA ARG A 386 -3.33 5.20 -19.23
C ARG A 386 -2.18 4.22 -19.37
N LEU A 387 -2.48 3.03 -19.86
CA LEU A 387 -1.47 2.04 -20.25
C LEU A 387 -1.54 1.84 -21.76
N GLN A 388 -0.46 2.19 -22.44
CA GLN A 388 -0.32 2.07 -23.88
C GLN A 388 0.57 0.87 -24.22
N PRO A 389 0.01 -0.26 -24.69
CA PRO A 389 0.81 -1.34 -25.23
C PRO A 389 1.43 -0.93 -26.58
N GLN A 390 2.55 -1.56 -26.96
CA GLN A 390 3.14 -1.34 -28.30
C GLN A 390 2.23 -1.79 -29.45
N ARG A 391 1.37 -2.79 -29.19
CA ARG A 391 0.35 -3.28 -30.12
C ARG A 391 -0.97 -3.43 -29.37
N GLY A 392 -2.02 -2.82 -29.89
CA GLY A 392 -3.38 -2.90 -29.32
C GLY A 392 -3.90 -1.54 -28.80
N GLU A 393 -5.12 -1.58 -28.28
CA GLU A 393 -5.80 -0.40 -27.75
C GLU A 393 -5.19 0.04 -26.41
N ALA A 394 -5.26 1.34 -26.15
CA ALA A 394 -4.89 1.90 -24.86
C ALA A 394 -5.86 1.42 -23.77
N ILE A 395 -5.35 1.06 -22.60
CA ILE A 395 -6.15 0.73 -21.43
C ILE A 395 -6.23 1.96 -20.54
N GLU A 396 -7.43 2.51 -20.40
CA GLU A 396 -7.69 3.69 -19.58
C GLU A 396 -7.98 3.32 -18.12
N GLY A 397 -7.44 4.13 -17.23
CA GLY A 397 -7.74 4.19 -15.81
C GLY A 397 -8.96 5.09 -15.55
N GLY A 398 -9.72 4.73 -14.52
CA GLY A 398 -10.95 5.43 -14.12
C GLY A 398 -10.88 6.13 -12.78
N LEU A 399 -9.75 6.03 -12.07
CA LEU A 399 -9.72 6.41 -10.67
C LEU A 399 -10.09 7.88 -10.41
N PRO A 400 -9.61 8.88 -11.19
CA PRO A 400 -10.01 10.27 -10.98
C PRO A 400 -11.53 10.45 -11.09
N ILE A 401 -12.14 9.91 -12.15
CA ILE A 401 -13.58 10.00 -12.41
C ILE A 401 -14.38 9.30 -11.32
N ILE A 402 -14.00 8.07 -10.95
CA ILE A 402 -14.67 7.31 -9.89
C ILE A 402 -14.57 8.05 -8.56
N THR A 403 -13.41 8.62 -8.24
CA THR A 403 -13.20 9.39 -7.02
C THR A 403 -14.12 10.62 -6.99
N THR A 404 -14.26 11.33 -8.12
CA THR A 404 -15.18 12.47 -8.24
C THR A 404 -16.64 12.03 -8.11
N ILE A 405 -17.05 10.94 -8.75
CA ILE A 405 -18.42 10.40 -8.64
C ILE A 405 -18.72 10.02 -7.19
N VAL A 406 -17.80 9.34 -6.51
CA VAL A 406 -17.97 8.98 -5.09
C VAL A 406 -18.08 10.24 -4.23
N ALA A 407 -17.22 11.24 -4.47
CA ALA A 407 -17.24 12.50 -3.72
C ALA A 407 -18.57 13.25 -3.86
N VAL A 408 -19.02 13.45 -5.09
CA VAL A 408 -20.28 14.14 -5.40
C VAL A 408 -21.49 13.31 -4.97
N GLY A 409 -21.47 12.01 -5.24
CA GLY A 409 -22.53 11.08 -4.88
C GLY A 409 -22.74 11.00 -3.36
N SER A 410 -21.66 10.98 -2.57
CA SER A 410 -21.76 11.05 -1.11
C SER A 410 -22.36 12.38 -0.63
N ALA A 411 -21.98 13.51 -1.22
CA ALA A 411 -22.56 14.80 -0.84
C ALA A 411 -24.05 14.88 -1.17
N LEU A 412 -24.45 14.44 -2.37
CA LEU A 412 -25.86 14.39 -2.80
C LEU A 412 -26.69 13.43 -1.95
N LEU A 413 -26.15 12.25 -1.63
CA LEU A 413 -26.80 11.29 -0.74
C LEU A 413 -27.07 11.92 0.63
N GLY A 414 -26.10 12.66 1.17
CA GLY A 414 -26.28 13.33 2.44
C GLY A 414 -27.35 14.43 2.40
N VAL A 415 -27.40 15.24 1.33
CA VAL A 415 -28.47 16.22 1.13
C VAL A 415 -29.83 15.56 1.02
N TRP A 416 -29.93 14.47 0.25
CA TRP A 416 -31.17 13.70 0.11
C TRP A 416 -31.63 13.13 1.45
N MET A 417 -30.71 12.58 2.26
CA MET A 417 -31.03 12.06 3.60
C MET A 417 -31.63 13.15 4.50
N ILE A 418 -31.03 14.34 4.53
CA ILE A 418 -31.57 15.48 5.30
C ILE A 418 -32.96 15.87 4.81
N GLY A 419 -33.18 15.86 3.49
CA GLY A 419 -34.49 16.18 2.91
C GLY A 419 -35.59 15.15 3.17
N GLN A 420 -35.24 13.93 3.61
CA GLN A 420 -36.20 12.91 4.06
C GLN A 420 -36.46 12.97 5.57
N GLY A 421 -35.69 13.76 6.32
CA GLY A 421 -35.88 13.95 7.75
C GLY A 421 -36.77 15.12 8.09
N GLY A 422 -37.39 15.02 9.26
CA GLY A 422 -38.46 15.87 9.74
C GLY A 422 -39.36 15.08 10.69
#